data_AF-T0ZHV3-F1
#
_entry.id   AF-T0ZHV3-F1
#
_cell.length_a   1.000
_cell.length_b   1.000
_cell.length_c   1.000
_cell.angle_alpha   90.00
_cell.angle_beta   90.00
_cell.angle_gamma   90.00
#
_symmetry.space_group_name_H-M   'P 1'
#
loop_
_entity.id
_entity.type
_entity.pdbx_description
1 polymer ?
#
loop_
_entity_poly.entity_id
_entity_poly.type
_entity_poly.pdbx_seq_one_letter_code
_entity_poly.pdbx_strand_id
1 'polypeptide(L)'
;MGMATIAQNNIFGTGDSVSLSGELGGFITMYSITISDPWFLDTPTSASLSLFDTFMDYFTYWNSAIGGSLTFSRRFGYYFSTSVSWLAESENIFLVSPTPQQALTAPILSPFLAQQGFWTQSGPSVGVSYDRRDNYMNAHSGYHIWGNVGVYGGTFGGD
;
A
#
# COMPACT_ATOMS: atom_id res chain seq x y z
N MET A 1 10.55 -17.71 -5.54
CA MET A 1 9.55 -16.63 -5.41
C MET A 1 8.54 -16.80 -6.53
N GLY A 2 7.25 -16.74 -6.24
CA GLY A 2 6.19 -16.87 -7.23
C GLY A 2 5.10 -15.84 -6.98
N MET A 3 4.51 -15.33 -8.05
CA MET A 3 3.36 -14.41 -7.99
C MET A 3 2.24 -15.00 -8.82
N ALA A 4 1.01 -14.89 -8.33
CA ALA A 4 -0.19 -15.26 -9.04
C ALA A 4 -1.25 -14.18 -8.85
N THR A 5 -1.85 -13.74 -9.95
CA THR A 5 -2.94 -12.77 -9.94
C THR A 5 -4.09 -13.30 -10.78
N ILE A 6 -5.30 -13.21 -10.24
CA ILE A 6 -6.54 -13.47 -10.95
C ILE A 6 -7.34 -12.19 -10.92
N ALA A 7 -7.67 -11.66 -12.10
CA ALA A 7 -8.48 -10.44 -12.23
C ALA A 7 -9.64 -10.67 -13.19
N GLN A 8 -10.79 -10.13 -12.83
CA GLN A 8 -12.00 -10.11 -13.64
C GLN A 8 -12.39 -8.65 -13.89
N ASN A 9 -12.37 -8.26 -15.15
CA ASN A 9 -12.90 -6.97 -15.58
C ASN A 9 -14.39 -7.10 -15.91
N ASN A 10 -15.14 -6.04 -15.65
CA ASN A 10 -16.59 -6.00 -15.84
C ASN A 10 -17.31 -7.13 -15.11
N ILE A 11 -17.04 -7.26 -13.81
CA ILE A 11 -17.67 -8.30 -12.99
C ILE A 11 -19.18 -8.11 -13.00
N PHE A 12 -19.93 -9.18 -13.29
CA PHE A 12 -21.40 -9.16 -13.41
C PHE A 12 -22.00 -8.14 -14.40
N GLY A 13 -21.21 -7.56 -15.30
CA GLY A 13 -21.69 -6.55 -16.25
C GLY A 13 -21.82 -5.13 -15.66
N THR A 14 -21.28 -4.87 -14.47
CA THR A 14 -21.38 -3.54 -13.80
C THR A 14 -20.37 -2.51 -14.30
N GLY A 15 -19.34 -2.93 -15.04
CA GLY A 15 -18.18 -2.11 -15.38
C GLY A 15 -17.06 -2.15 -14.34
N ASP A 16 -17.30 -2.74 -13.16
CA ASP A 16 -16.32 -2.85 -12.09
C ASP A 16 -15.28 -3.94 -12.38
N SER A 17 -14.12 -3.80 -11.74
CA SER A 17 -13.06 -4.79 -11.77
C SER A 17 -12.76 -5.34 -10.38
N VAL A 18 -12.45 -6.63 -10.32
CA VAL A 18 -12.01 -7.33 -9.12
C VAL A 18 -10.70 -8.02 -9.41
N SER A 19 -9.74 -7.92 -8.51
CA SER A 19 -8.47 -8.63 -8.59
C SER A 19 -8.08 -9.24 -7.26
N LEU A 20 -7.66 -10.50 -7.28
CA LEU A 20 -7.00 -11.20 -6.18
C LEU A 20 -5.55 -11.47 -6.60
N SER A 21 -4.59 -11.01 -5.81
CA SER A 21 -3.17 -11.20 -6.04
C SER A 21 -2.51 -11.83 -4.83
N GLY A 22 -1.61 -12.79 -5.07
CA GLY A 22 -0.77 -13.41 -4.07
C GLY A 22 0.68 -13.41 -4.54
N GLU A 23 1.58 -12.97 -3.68
CA GLU A 23 3.03 -13.02 -3.85
C GLU A 23 3.63 -13.85 -2.73
N LEU A 24 4.38 -14.90 -3.11
CA LEU A 24 5.06 -15.81 -2.20
C LEU A 24 6.56 -15.73 -2.41
N GLY A 25 7.24 -15.15 -1.44
CA GLY A 25 8.67 -14.98 -1.41
C GLY A 25 9.32 -15.59 -0.16
N GLY A 26 10.65 -15.69 -0.18
CA GLY A 26 11.45 -16.14 0.96
C GLY A 26 11.51 -15.14 2.10
N PHE A 27 11.32 -13.85 1.82
CA PHE A 27 11.31 -12.77 2.83
C PHE A 27 10.01 -11.97 2.84
N ILE A 28 9.19 -12.06 1.79
CA ILE A 28 7.97 -11.26 1.65
C ILE A 28 6.87 -12.22 1.20
N THR A 29 5.74 -12.19 1.89
CA THR A 29 4.50 -12.85 1.49
C THR A 29 3.38 -11.83 1.53
N MET A 30 2.64 -11.66 0.43
CA MET A 30 1.59 -10.65 0.33
C MET A 30 0.35 -11.25 -0.32
N TYR A 31 -0.81 -10.97 0.26
CA TYR A 31 -2.11 -11.27 -0.31
C TYR A 31 -2.91 -9.98 -0.41
N SER A 32 -3.59 -9.76 -1.52
CA SER A 32 -4.42 -8.57 -1.70
C SER A 32 -5.67 -8.86 -2.52
N ILE A 33 -6.77 -8.25 -2.14
CA ILE A 33 -8.02 -8.22 -2.89
C ILE A 33 -8.34 -6.75 -3.16
N THR A 34 -8.54 -6.41 -4.43
CA THR A 34 -8.88 -5.04 -4.84
C THR A 34 -10.13 -5.06 -5.70
N ILE A 35 -11.06 -4.17 -5.36
CA ILE A 35 -12.28 -3.87 -6.12
C ILE A 35 -12.14 -2.45 -6.64
N SER A 36 -12.41 -2.22 -7.92
CA SER A 36 -12.32 -0.89 -8.50
C SER A 36 -13.49 -0.60 -9.44
N ASP A 37 -14.12 0.55 -9.21
CA ASP A 37 -15.10 1.19 -10.08
C ASP A 37 -14.40 2.30 -10.88
N PRO A 38 -14.24 2.17 -12.20
CA PRO A 38 -13.58 3.18 -13.03
C PRO A 38 -14.38 4.48 -13.21
N TRP A 39 -15.71 4.43 -13.02
CA TRP A 39 -16.65 5.53 -13.27
C TRP A 39 -17.53 5.79 -12.05
N PHE A 40 -16.89 5.95 -10.90
CA PHE A 40 -17.57 6.12 -9.63
C PHE A 40 -18.56 7.28 -9.68
N LEU A 41 -19.82 6.96 -9.37
CA LEU A 41 -20.96 7.89 -9.42
C LEU A 41 -21.18 8.51 -10.81
N ASP A 42 -20.94 7.76 -11.89
CA ASP A 42 -21.03 8.22 -13.27
C ASP A 42 -20.10 9.41 -13.60
N THR A 43 -19.03 9.58 -12.81
CA THR A 43 -18.03 10.63 -13.03
C THR A 43 -16.73 10.03 -13.57
N PRO A 44 -15.86 10.81 -14.25
CA PRO A 44 -14.53 10.34 -14.66
C PRO A 44 -13.56 10.25 -13.47
N THR A 45 -14.04 9.72 -12.34
CA THR A 45 -13.33 9.48 -11.10
C THR A 45 -13.38 7.98 -10.86
N SER A 46 -12.23 7.35 -10.68
CA SER A 46 -12.18 5.94 -10.26
C SER A 46 -12.18 5.85 -8.74
N ALA A 47 -12.92 4.90 -8.19
CA ALA A 47 -12.86 4.53 -6.79
C ALA A 47 -12.34 3.10 -6.65
N SER A 48 -11.41 2.87 -5.74
CA SER A 48 -10.81 1.56 -5.52
C SER A 48 -10.75 1.25 -4.02
N LEU A 49 -11.24 0.08 -3.64
CA LEU A 49 -11.13 -0.48 -2.30
C LEU A 49 -10.15 -1.65 -2.36
N SER A 50 -9.08 -1.60 -1.56
CA SER A 50 -8.09 -2.66 -1.45
C SER A 50 -8.01 -3.16 -0.02
N LEU A 51 -7.95 -4.48 0.16
CA LEU A 51 -7.65 -5.15 1.43
C LEU A 51 -6.41 -5.99 1.21
N PHE A 52 -5.48 -5.93 2.16
CA PHE A 52 -4.21 -6.64 2.04
C PHE A 52 -3.76 -7.23 3.38
N ASP A 53 -2.98 -8.30 3.26
CA ASP A 53 -2.26 -8.93 4.35
C ASP A 53 -0.84 -9.18 3.87
N THR A 54 0.13 -8.64 4.59
CA THR A 54 1.55 -8.67 4.25
C THR A 54 2.34 -9.22 5.42
N PHE A 55 3.21 -10.16 5.13
CA PHE A 55 4.20 -10.69 6.05
C PHE A 55 5.60 -10.44 5.47
N MET A 56 6.43 -9.74 6.24
CA MET A 56 7.82 -9.45 5.89
C MET A 56 8.75 -9.99 6.97
N ASP A 57 9.67 -10.86 6.56
CA ASP A 57 10.77 -11.34 7.37
C ASP A 57 11.99 -10.42 7.15
N TYR A 58 12.23 -9.53 8.10
CA TYR A 58 13.51 -8.84 8.20
C TYR A 58 14.45 -9.72 9.02
N PHE A 59 15.73 -9.77 8.63
CA PHE A 59 16.77 -10.55 9.34
C PHE A 59 16.80 -10.36 10.86
N THR A 60 16.30 -9.22 11.36
CA THR A 60 16.25 -8.84 12.78
C THR A 60 14.85 -8.91 13.40
N TYR A 61 13.77 -8.79 12.61
CA TYR A 61 12.39 -8.75 13.10
C TYR A 61 11.40 -9.20 12.01
N TRP A 62 10.26 -9.72 12.42
CA TRP A 62 9.14 -9.99 11.52
C TRP A 62 8.12 -8.88 11.62
N ASN A 63 7.61 -8.41 10.48
CA ASN A 63 6.50 -7.48 10.42
C ASN A 63 5.31 -8.16 9.74
N SER A 64 4.16 -8.19 10.40
CA SER A 64 2.90 -8.63 9.82
C SER A 64 1.94 -7.45 9.80
N ALA A 65 1.51 -7.03 8.62
CA ALA A 65 0.61 -5.91 8.42
C ALA A 65 -0.67 -6.37 7.74
N ILE A 66 -1.81 -6.13 8.39
CA ILE A 66 -3.14 -6.32 7.80
C ILE A 66 -3.83 -4.96 7.69
N GLY A 67 -4.34 -4.65 6.51
CA GLY A 67 -4.89 -3.33 6.28
C GLY A 67 -5.81 -3.25 5.08
N GLY A 68 -6.29 -2.03 4.87
CA GLY A 68 -7.10 -1.69 3.74
C GLY A 68 -6.94 -0.24 3.35
N SER A 69 -7.19 0.05 2.09
CA SER A 69 -7.18 1.40 1.57
C SER A 69 -8.38 1.68 0.68
N LEU A 70 -8.84 2.92 0.76
CA LEU A 70 -9.83 3.48 -0.16
C LEU A 70 -9.15 4.57 -0.97
N THR A 71 -9.17 4.47 -2.29
CA THR A 71 -8.50 5.41 -3.19
C THR A 71 -9.48 5.97 -4.20
N PHE A 72 -9.51 7.28 -4.33
CA PHE A 72 -10.21 8.00 -5.39
C PHE A 72 -9.17 8.62 -6.32
N SER A 73 -9.26 8.38 -7.61
CA SER A 73 -8.35 8.96 -8.59
C SER A 73 -9.12 9.65 -9.71
N ARG A 74 -8.62 10.78 -10.18
CA ARG A 74 -9.23 11.55 -11.27
C ARG A 74 -8.18 12.09 -12.20
N ARG A 75 -8.45 11.97 -13.51
CA ARG A 75 -7.63 12.59 -14.56
C ARG A 75 -8.23 13.93 -14.96
N PHE A 76 -7.40 14.95 -15.03
CA PHE A 76 -7.76 16.26 -15.55
C PHE A 76 -7.03 16.52 -16.86
N GLY A 77 -7.78 16.41 -17.96
CA GLY A 77 -7.24 16.53 -19.30
C GLY A 77 -6.31 15.36 -19.67
N TYR A 78 -5.33 15.64 -20.53
CA TYR A 78 -4.50 14.59 -21.11
C TYR A 78 -3.24 14.26 -20.32
N TYR A 79 -2.80 15.12 -19.39
CA TYR A 79 -1.47 14.95 -18.80
C TYR A 79 -1.49 14.88 -17.28
N PHE A 80 -2.49 15.47 -16.62
CA PHE A 80 -2.54 15.56 -15.16
C PHE A 80 -3.52 14.54 -14.58
N SER A 81 -3.12 13.85 -13.53
CA SER A 81 -4.00 13.07 -12.67
C SER A 81 -3.67 13.30 -11.21
N THR A 82 -4.68 13.14 -10.36
CA THR A 82 -4.54 13.20 -8.91
C THR A 82 -5.25 12.01 -8.29
N SER A 83 -4.79 11.62 -7.10
CA SER A 83 -5.45 10.64 -6.27
C SER A 83 -5.52 11.13 -4.83
N VAL A 84 -6.57 10.74 -4.12
CA VAL A 84 -6.68 10.84 -2.67
C VAL A 84 -6.93 9.44 -2.16
N SER A 85 -6.08 8.98 -1.26
CA SER A 85 -6.16 7.66 -0.66
C SER A 85 -6.32 7.80 0.84
N TRP A 86 -7.06 6.89 1.45
CA TRP A 86 -7.12 6.72 2.89
C TRP A 86 -6.68 5.31 3.22
N LEU A 87 -5.65 5.18 4.05
CA LEU A 87 -5.10 3.90 4.50
C LEU A 87 -5.50 3.67 5.96
N ALA A 88 -5.81 2.43 6.29
CA ALA A 88 -5.92 1.97 7.67
C ALA A 88 -5.32 0.56 7.75
N GLU A 89 -4.30 0.40 8.58
CA GLU A 89 -3.59 -0.85 8.75
C GLU A 89 -3.21 -1.08 10.22
N SER A 90 -3.09 -2.36 10.57
CA SER A 90 -2.52 -2.79 11.83
C SER A 90 -1.29 -3.63 11.55
N GLU A 91 -0.16 -3.16 12.04
CA GLU A 91 1.12 -3.84 12.01
C GLU A 91 1.38 -4.56 13.33
N ASN A 92 2.07 -5.67 13.25
CA ASN A 92 2.59 -6.39 14.40
C ASN A 92 4.06 -6.74 14.16
N ILE A 93 4.91 -6.13 14.99
CA ILE A 93 6.36 -6.28 14.92
C ILE A 93 6.82 -7.26 16.01
N PHE A 94 7.48 -8.33 15.58
CA PHE A 94 8.07 -9.34 16.44
C PHE A 94 9.58 -9.38 16.28
N LEU A 95 10.33 -9.31 17.38
CA LEU A 95 11.79 -9.45 17.32
C LEU A 95 12.19 -10.92 17.22
N VAL A 96 13.11 -11.25 16.31
CA VAL A 96 13.52 -12.66 16.08
C VAL A 96 14.45 -13.18 17.19
N SER A 97 15.15 -12.30 17.92
CA SER A 97 15.83 -12.53 19.22
C SER A 97 16.70 -11.30 19.53
N PRO A 98 16.88 -10.95 20.83
CA PRO A 98 17.80 -11.71 21.66
C PRO A 98 17.09 -12.32 22.88
N THR A 99 17.66 -13.40 23.45
CA THR A 99 17.16 -14.06 24.68
C THR A 99 16.88 -12.98 25.76
N PRO A 100 15.83 -13.09 26.61
CA PRO A 100 15.48 -12.05 27.58
C PRO A 100 16.65 -11.50 28.42
N GLN A 101 17.69 -12.31 28.62
CA GLN A 101 18.93 -11.96 29.33
C GLN A 101 19.88 -11.03 28.54
N GLN A 102 19.86 -11.06 27.21
CA GLN A 102 20.70 -10.21 26.34
C GLN A 102 20.09 -8.80 26.14
N ALA A 103 18.75 -8.69 26.13
CA ALA A 103 18.04 -7.42 26.03
C ALA A 103 18.29 -6.46 27.21
N LEU A 104 18.53 -7.01 28.42
CA LEU A 104 18.82 -6.23 29.63
C LEU A 104 20.21 -5.58 29.63
N THR A 105 21.09 -5.96 28.70
CA THR A 105 22.51 -5.54 28.69
C THR A 105 22.89 -4.62 27.53
N ALA A 106 21.96 -4.33 26.61
CA ALA A 106 22.25 -3.60 25.37
C ALA A 106 21.36 -2.36 25.24
N PRO A 107 21.78 -1.18 25.73
CA PRO A 107 21.01 0.07 25.60
C PRO A 107 20.72 0.45 24.14
N ILE A 108 21.55 0.00 23.19
CA ILE A 108 21.33 0.19 21.74
C ILE A 108 20.09 -0.54 21.20
N LEU A 109 19.57 -1.55 21.91
CA LEU A 109 18.41 -2.33 21.46
C LEU A 109 17.07 -1.79 21.98
N SER A 110 17.12 -0.86 22.94
CA SER A 110 15.94 -0.25 23.55
C SER A 110 14.90 0.35 22.57
N PRO A 111 15.27 1.07 21.48
CA PRO A 111 14.26 1.56 20.52
C PRO A 111 13.58 0.43 19.74
N PHE A 112 14.26 -0.69 19.47
CA PHE A 112 13.69 -1.82 18.74
C PHE A 112 12.75 -2.65 19.63
N LEU A 113 13.05 -2.77 20.93
CA LEU A 113 12.11 -3.35 21.90
C LEU A 113 10.86 -2.48 22.08
N ALA A 114 11.01 -1.16 22.04
CA ALA A 114 9.87 -0.25 22.14
C ALA A 114 8.91 -0.36 20.94
N GLN A 115 9.41 -0.75 19.78
CA GLN A 115 8.62 -0.97 18.56
C GLN A 115 7.93 -2.33 18.53
N GLN A 116 8.24 -3.26 19.44
CA GLN A 116 7.59 -4.56 19.48
C GLN A 116 6.11 -4.41 19.89
N GLY A 117 5.24 -5.09 19.15
CA GLY A 117 3.80 -5.15 19.46
C GLY A 117 2.93 -4.65 18.32
N PHE A 118 1.66 -4.40 18.67
CA PHE A 118 0.64 -3.98 17.72
C PHE A 118 0.65 -2.46 17.55
N TRP A 119 0.79 -2.02 16.32
CA TRP A 119 0.68 -0.63 15.92
C TRP A 119 -0.48 -0.51 14.96
N THR A 120 -1.38 0.43 15.22
CA THR A 120 -2.44 0.75 14.26
C THR A 120 -2.12 2.09 13.65
N GLN A 121 -2.01 2.11 12.33
CA GLN A 121 -1.76 3.29 11.56
C GLN A 121 -2.95 3.59 10.66
N SER A 122 -3.37 4.84 10.61
CA SER A 122 -4.32 5.31 9.61
C SER A 122 -3.95 6.70 9.13
N GLY A 123 -4.41 7.04 7.93
CA GLY A 123 -4.27 8.40 7.46
C GLY A 123 -4.48 8.57 5.96
N PRO A 124 -4.66 9.84 5.53
CA PRO A 124 -4.80 10.18 4.14
C PRO A 124 -3.44 10.30 3.43
N SER A 125 -3.47 10.07 2.11
CA SER A 125 -2.42 10.52 1.20
C SER A 125 -2.99 11.13 -0.06
N VAL A 126 -2.21 12.02 -0.67
CA VAL A 126 -2.53 12.69 -1.91
C VAL A 126 -1.44 12.38 -2.93
N GLY A 127 -1.84 11.82 -4.06
CA GLY A 127 -1.00 11.58 -5.23
C GLY A 127 -1.25 12.63 -6.31
N VAL A 128 -0.18 13.03 -6.98
CA VAL A 128 -0.24 13.82 -8.21
C VAL A 128 0.68 13.19 -9.25
N SER A 129 0.25 13.23 -10.50
CA SER A 129 1.01 12.71 -11.62
C SER A 129 0.81 13.60 -12.83
N TYR A 130 1.90 13.93 -13.49
CA TYR A 130 1.95 14.71 -14.71
C TYR A 130 2.82 13.97 -15.73
N ASP A 131 2.20 13.41 -16.77
CA ASP A 131 2.89 12.66 -17.80
C ASP A 131 2.72 13.32 -19.17
N ARG A 132 3.84 13.77 -19.75
CA ARG A 132 3.92 14.31 -21.12
C ARG A 132 4.76 13.44 -22.05
N ARG A 133 5.14 12.24 -21.63
CA ARG A 133 5.92 11.33 -22.48
C ARG A 133 5.14 11.00 -23.74
N ASP A 134 5.85 10.94 -24.85
CA ASP A 134 5.33 10.48 -26.13
C ASP A 134 4.98 8.99 -26.12
N ASN A 135 5.77 8.18 -25.42
CA ASN A 135 5.57 6.77 -25.25
C ASN A 135 5.89 6.32 -23.82
N TYR A 136 5.01 5.50 -23.23
CA TYR A 136 5.17 5.01 -21.86
C TYR A 136 6.35 4.01 -21.70
N MET A 137 6.61 3.20 -22.73
CA MET A 137 7.62 2.12 -22.70
C MET A 137 8.98 2.57 -23.25
N ASN A 138 9.00 3.43 -24.26
CA ASN A 138 10.23 3.91 -24.90
C ASN A 138 10.14 5.40 -25.24
N ALA A 139 10.25 6.24 -24.20
CA ALA A 139 10.10 7.68 -24.32
C ALA A 139 11.31 8.32 -25.04
N HIS A 140 11.04 9.13 -26.07
CA HIS A 140 12.06 9.91 -26.78
C HIS A 140 11.90 11.42 -26.56
N SER A 141 10.76 11.85 -26.00
CA SER A 141 10.47 13.24 -25.68
C SER A 141 9.48 13.35 -24.52
N GLY A 142 9.49 14.52 -23.86
CA GLY A 142 8.64 14.81 -22.71
C GLY A 142 9.25 14.35 -21.39
N TYR A 143 8.43 14.37 -20.34
CA TYR A 143 8.82 14.00 -18.99
C TYR A 143 7.61 13.48 -18.21
N HIS A 144 7.89 12.73 -17.15
CA HIS A 144 6.89 12.26 -16.21
C HIS A 144 7.31 12.64 -14.80
N ILE A 145 6.45 13.38 -14.11
CA ILE A 145 6.63 13.76 -12.71
C ILE A 145 5.47 13.16 -11.94
N TRP A 146 5.80 12.44 -10.87
CA TRP A 146 4.81 11.92 -9.95
C TRP A 146 5.28 12.18 -8.53
N GLY A 147 4.32 12.27 -7.61
CA GLY A 147 4.59 12.43 -6.20
C GLY A 147 3.39 11.99 -5.39
N ASN A 148 3.64 11.41 -4.23
CA ASN A 148 2.63 11.10 -3.24
C ASN A 148 3.10 11.67 -1.89
N VAL A 149 2.17 12.27 -1.16
CA VAL A 149 2.41 12.75 0.20
C VAL A 149 1.33 12.14 1.08
N GLY A 150 1.73 11.37 2.08
CA GLY A 150 0.85 10.79 3.07
C GLY A 150 1.18 11.27 4.47
N VAL A 151 0.14 11.43 5.29
CA VAL A 151 0.28 11.68 6.72
C VAL A 151 -0.42 10.55 7.43
N TYR A 152 0.38 9.71 8.08
CA TYR A 152 -0.09 8.50 8.73
C TYR A 152 0.38 8.52 10.19
N GLY A 153 -0.51 8.23 11.12
CA GLY A 153 -0.19 8.18 12.56
C GLY A 153 -1.13 7.21 13.26
N GLY A 154 -1.45 7.44 14.54
CA GLY A 154 -2.36 6.56 15.30
C GLY A 154 -3.76 6.43 14.67
N THR A 155 -4.75 5.99 15.45
CA THR A 155 -6.08 5.59 14.92
C THR A 155 -6.79 6.59 13.99
N PHE A 156 -6.40 7.87 13.95
CA PHE A 156 -6.95 8.90 13.04
C PHE A 156 -5.92 9.77 12.28
N GLY A 157 -4.66 9.36 12.13
CA GLY A 157 -3.67 10.12 11.34
C GLY A 157 -3.09 11.32 12.09
N GLY A 158 -1.97 11.08 12.77
CA GLY A 158 -1.23 12.02 13.61
C GLY A 158 -0.67 11.31 14.84
N ASP A 159 0.49 11.75 15.32
CA ASP A 159 0.98 11.44 16.68
C ASP A 159 0.19 12.27 17.70
#